data_AF-A0A1F6PZ36-F1
#
_entry.id   AF-A0A1F6PZ36-F1
#
_cell.length_a   1.000
_cell.length_b   1.000
_cell.length_c   1.000
_cell.angle_alpha   90.00
_cell.angle_beta   90.00
_cell.angle_gamma   90.00
#
_symmetry.space_group_name_H-M   'P 1'
#
loop_
_entity.id
_entity.type
_entity.pdbx_description
1 polymer ?
#
loop_
_entity_poly.entity_id
_entity_poly.type
_entity_poly.pdbx_seq_one_letter_code
_entity_poly.pdbx_strand_id
1 'polypeptide(L)'
;MRIFILSFVVFLFASSFASGKSLQEGLALYRVGHYSKAETVFREIITKDPRDYTAQYMLAVTLVNMQNYNEAKQLYRNVMNNSHNDRLISLSSTGLRNLGESTGTNKYPKEVNKAILNVNMAGGSIIVNDVLLNDTYKTKFVLDTGASYTTISRNIAARLNISTQNAKTMKIMTGSGYINAPLVRIPSIEVNGLYVKNVEAIVMDLPVHTSGTDMGLAGLLGLSFLEKFKVTVDRANYKVILEKN
;
A
#
# COMPACT_ATOMS: atom_id res chain seq x y z
N MET A 1 63.11 -57.57 -8.75
CA MET A 1 61.92 -58.30 -8.27
C MET A 1 61.03 -57.34 -7.47
N ARG A 2 59.71 -57.39 -7.72
CA ARG A 2 58.55 -56.73 -7.05
C ARG A 2 58.34 -55.25 -7.38
N ILE A 3 57.28 -54.75 -8.06
CA ILE A 3 55.82 -55.03 -8.18
C ILE A 3 54.94 -54.45 -7.04
N PHE A 4 53.98 -53.58 -7.46
CA PHE A 4 52.56 -53.36 -7.06
C PHE A 4 52.07 -52.12 -6.25
N ILE A 5 51.08 -51.42 -6.89
CA ILE A 5 49.71 -51.03 -6.45
C ILE A 5 49.43 -49.78 -5.57
N LEU A 6 48.68 -48.83 -6.19
CA LEU A 6 47.40 -48.20 -5.76
C LEU A 6 47.33 -47.61 -4.33
N SER A 7 46.86 -46.36 -4.09
CA SER A 7 45.42 -46.05 -3.99
C SER A 7 45.15 -44.54 -3.75
N PHE A 8 44.29 -43.95 -4.59
CA PHE A 8 43.07 -43.18 -4.27
C PHE A 8 42.94 -42.51 -2.88
N VAL A 9 42.92 -41.17 -2.81
CA VAL A 9 41.86 -40.40 -2.09
C VAL A 9 41.71 -39.02 -2.76
N VAL A 10 40.61 -38.85 -3.47
CA VAL A 10 40.04 -37.56 -3.89
C VAL A 10 39.30 -36.98 -2.69
N PHE A 11 39.73 -35.84 -2.15
CA PHE A 11 38.87 -35.00 -1.30
C PHE A 11 38.40 -33.80 -2.12
N LEU A 12 37.35 -34.02 -2.90
CA LEU A 12 36.49 -32.97 -3.41
C LEU A 12 35.70 -32.43 -2.20
N PHE A 13 36.14 -31.30 -1.63
CA PHE A 13 35.23 -30.44 -0.88
C PHE A 13 34.31 -29.75 -1.88
N ALA A 14 33.33 -30.51 -2.41
CA ALA A 14 32.10 -29.92 -2.86
C ALA A 14 31.35 -29.51 -1.59
N SER A 15 31.66 -28.33 -1.04
CA SER A 15 30.71 -27.64 -0.20
C SER A 15 29.52 -27.30 -1.09
N SER A 16 28.52 -28.18 -1.10
CA SER A 16 27.21 -27.90 -1.64
C SER A 16 26.67 -26.69 -0.88
N PHE A 17 26.86 -25.49 -1.41
CA PHE A 17 25.88 -24.44 -1.17
C PHE A 17 24.59 -24.99 -1.76
N ALA A 18 23.74 -25.56 -0.90
CA ALA A 18 22.38 -25.83 -1.27
C ALA A 18 21.78 -24.47 -1.67
N SER A 19 21.71 -24.21 -2.96
CA SER A 19 21.13 -23.00 -3.53
C SER A 19 19.61 -23.08 -3.32
N GLY A 20 19.17 -22.82 -2.09
CA GLY A 20 17.76 -22.72 -1.80
C GLY A 20 17.17 -21.59 -2.64
N LYS A 21 16.11 -21.88 -3.39
CA LYS A 21 15.46 -20.85 -4.20
C LYS A 21 15.02 -19.69 -3.33
N SER A 22 15.25 -18.48 -3.83
CA SER A 22 14.97 -17.25 -3.10
C SER A 22 13.63 -16.65 -3.50
N LEU A 23 13.04 -15.85 -2.61
CA LEU A 23 11.86 -15.06 -2.93
C LEU A 23 12.09 -14.17 -4.17
N GLN A 24 13.31 -13.65 -4.35
CA GLN A 24 13.67 -12.81 -5.50
C GLN A 24 13.59 -13.57 -6.83
N GLU A 25 14.00 -14.84 -6.85
CA GLU A 25 13.92 -15.70 -8.03
C GLU A 25 12.45 -15.92 -8.43
N GLY A 26 11.59 -16.27 -7.48
CA GLY A 26 10.15 -16.43 -7.72
C GLY A 26 9.50 -15.15 -8.24
N LEU A 27 9.87 -14.00 -7.66
CA LEU A 27 9.40 -12.68 -8.10
C LEU A 27 9.88 -12.32 -9.52
N ALA A 28 11.12 -12.65 -9.87
CA ALA A 28 11.64 -12.43 -11.22
C ALA A 28 10.87 -13.25 -12.26
N LEU A 29 10.63 -14.54 -11.97
CA LEU A 29 9.84 -15.43 -12.82
C LEU A 29 8.39 -14.94 -12.99
N TYR A 30 7.78 -14.48 -11.90
CA TYR A 30 6.43 -13.89 -11.95
C TYR A 30 6.39 -12.67 -12.87
N ARG A 31 7.35 -11.74 -12.76
CA ARG A 31 7.39 -10.50 -13.56
C ARG A 31 7.51 -10.75 -15.06
N VAL A 32 8.19 -11.82 -15.46
CA VAL A 32 8.33 -12.22 -16.87
C VAL A 32 7.20 -13.14 -17.35
N GLY A 33 6.15 -13.35 -16.53
CA GLY A 33 4.97 -14.15 -16.89
C GLY A 33 5.18 -15.67 -16.82
N HIS A 34 6.30 -16.14 -16.26
CA HIS A 34 6.59 -17.57 -16.08
C HIS A 34 5.92 -18.12 -14.81
N TYR A 35 4.58 -18.04 -14.75
CA TYR A 35 3.80 -18.33 -13.54
C TYR A 35 3.99 -19.75 -13.01
N SER A 36 4.04 -20.78 -13.85
CA SER A 36 4.25 -22.16 -13.39
C SER A 36 5.63 -22.37 -12.72
N LYS A 37 6.66 -21.68 -13.22
CA LYS A 37 7.99 -21.70 -12.58
C LYS A 37 7.98 -20.93 -11.27
N ALA A 38 7.36 -19.75 -11.25
CA ALA A 38 7.20 -18.94 -10.05
C ALA A 38 6.45 -19.70 -8.94
N GLU A 39 5.36 -20.39 -9.30
CA GLU A 39 4.62 -21.28 -8.39
C GLU A 39 5.54 -22.31 -7.75
N THR A 40 6.36 -23.00 -8.55
CA THR A 40 7.30 -24.01 -8.05
C THR A 40 8.26 -23.41 -7.02
N VAL A 41 8.76 -22.20 -7.28
CA VAL A 41 9.64 -21.48 -6.33
C VAL A 41 8.91 -21.14 -5.04
N PHE A 42 7.72 -20.53 -5.11
CA PHE A 42 7.00 -20.12 -3.91
C PHE A 42 6.56 -21.33 -3.06
N ARG A 43 6.14 -22.43 -3.69
CA ARG A 43 5.83 -23.67 -2.96
C ARG A 43 7.03 -24.25 -2.24
N GLU A 44 8.21 -24.21 -2.86
CA GLU A 44 9.46 -24.65 -2.22
C GLU A 44 9.81 -23.79 -1.00
N ILE A 45 9.63 -22.46 -1.09
CA ILE A 45 9.83 -21.55 0.04
C ILE A 45 8.84 -21.88 1.16
N ILE A 46 7.55 -22.02 0.86
CA ILE A 46 6.50 -22.34 1.84
C ILE A 46 6.72 -23.71 2.49
N THR A 47 7.31 -24.67 1.76
CA THR A 47 7.67 -25.99 2.30
C THR A 47 8.77 -25.87 3.35
N LYS A 48 9.73 -24.95 3.16
CA LYS A 48 10.83 -24.70 4.11
C LYS A 48 10.38 -23.82 5.28
N ASP A 49 9.54 -22.83 5.02
CA ASP A 49 8.94 -21.96 6.02
C ASP A 49 7.43 -21.77 5.77
N PRO A 50 6.58 -22.57 6.44
CA PRO A 50 5.14 -22.42 6.35
C PRO A 50 4.60 -21.10 6.91
N ARG A 51 5.42 -20.26 7.55
CA ARG A 51 5.05 -18.92 8.05
C ARG A 51 5.57 -17.79 7.15
N ASP A 52 6.19 -18.09 6.02
CA ASP A 52 6.50 -17.06 5.02
C ASP A 52 5.23 -16.60 4.31
N TYR A 53 4.52 -15.69 4.96
CA TYR A 53 3.28 -15.10 4.43
C TYR A 53 3.51 -14.25 3.17
N THR A 54 4.75 -13.82 2.90
CA THR A 54 5.07 -13.13 1.65
C THR A 54 5.06 -14.13 0.49
N ALA A 55 5.73 -15.27 0.66
CA ALA A 55 5.70 -16.36 -0.33
C ALA A 55 4.28 -16.91 -0.54
N GLN A 56 3.49 -17.06 0.52
CA GLN A 56 2.08 -17.47 0.40
C GLN A 56 1.22 -16.46 -0.37
N TYR A 57 1.37 -15.17 -0.07
CA TYR A 57 0.69 -14.11 -0.82
C TYR A 57 1.11 -14.13 -2.30
N MET A 58 2.41 -14.23 -2.58
CA MET A 58 2.91 -14.28 -3.95
C MET A 58 2.47 -15.53 -4.70
N LEU A 59 2.38 -16.68 -4.03
CA LEU A 59 1.80 -17.90 -4.59
C LEU A 59 0.32 -17.68 -4.92
N ALA A 60 -0.47 -17.06 -4.03
CA ALA A 60 -1.87 -16.75 -4.29
C ALA A 60 -2.04 -15.86 -5.53
N VAL A 61 -1.25 -14.80 -5.67
CA VAL A 61 -1.26 -13.92 -6.85
C VAL A 61 -0.87 -14.69 -8.12
N THR A 62 0.14 -15.57 -8.03
CA THR A 62 0.56 -16.42 -9.15
C THR A 62 -0.56 -17.36 -9.59
N LEU A 63 -1.26 -17.99 -8.64
CA LEU A 63 -2.38 -18.89 -8.91
C LEU A 63 -3.58 -18.17 -9.54
N VAL A 64 -3.84 -16.90 -9.18
CA VAL A 64 -4.85 -16.08 -9.85
C VAL A 64 -4.53 -15.90 -11.34
N ASN A 65 -3.27 -15.60 -11.69
CA ASN A 65 -2.84 -15.49 -13.09
C ASN A 65 -2.95 -16.82 -13.85
N MET A 66 -2.90 -17.94 -13.13
CA MET A 66 -3.10 -19.29 -13.65
C MET A 66 -4.56 -19.77 -13.55
N GLN A 67 -5.49 -18.90 -13.18
CA GLN A 67 -6.93 -19.17 -13.00
C GLN A 67 -7.28 -20.22 -11.92
N ASN A 68 -6.33 -20.58 -11.05
CA ASN A 68 -6.58 -21.48 -9.93
C ASN A 68 -7.09 -20.68 -8.71
N TYR A 69 -8.34 -20.22 -8.81
CA TYR A 69 -8.91 -19.30 -7.82
C TYR A 69 -9.21 -19.94 -6.47
N ASN A 70 -9.50 -21.24 -6.43
CA ASN A 70 -9.87 -21.92 -5.19
C ASN A 70 -8.71 -21.96 -4.20
N GLU A 71 -7.53 -22.34 -4.68
CA GLU A 71 -6.31 -22.39 -3.87
C GLU A 71 -5.81 -20.98 -3.54
N ALA A 72 -5.86 -20.06 -4.51
CA ALA A 72 -5.51 -18.66 -4.26
C ALA A 72 -6.32 -18.06 -3.10
N LYS A 73 -7.65 -18.31 -3.06
CA LYS A 73 -8.52 -17.87 -1.96
C LYS A 73 -8.09 -18.45 -0.62
N GLN A 74 -7.73 -19.74 -0.56
CA GLN A 74 -7.27 -20.37 0.67
C GLN A 74 -5.99 -19.71 1.21
N LEU A 75 -5.02 -19.44 0.32
CA LEU A 75 -3.77 -18.78 0.70
C LEU A 75 -3.99 -17.35 1.16
N TYR A 76 -4.81 -16.57 0.46
CA TYR A 76 -5.16 -15.22 0.91
C TYR A 76 -5.82 -15.22 2.29
N ARG A 77 -6.74 -16.15 2.56
CA ARG A 77 -7.34 -16.30 3.91
C ARG A 77 -6.29 -16.66 4.96
N ASN A 78 -5.35 -17.55 4.64
CA ASN A 78 -4.31 -17.93 5.58
C ASN A 78 -3.39 -16.76 5.93
N VAL A 79 -2.97 -15.97 4.94
CA VAL A 79 -2.19 -14.74 5.16
C VAL A 79 -2.99 -13.74 5.99
N MET A 80 -4.27 -13.55 5.66
CA MET A 80 -5.15 -12.60 6.34
C MET A 80 -5.35 -12.92 7.84
N ASN A 81 -5.44 -14.21 8.18
CA ASN A 81 -5.73 -14.65 9.55
C ASN A 81 -4.48 -14.80 10.42
N ASN A 82 -3.30 -15.04 9.84
CA ASN A 82 -2.13 -15.45 10.60
C ASN A 82 -0.90 -14.55 10.43
N SER A 83 -0.90 -13.66 9.44
CA SER A 83 0.18 -12.67 9.28
C SER A 83 0.06 -11.54 10.30
N HIS A 84 1.19 -11.01 10.73
CA HIS A 84 1.28 -9.78 11.52
C HIS A 84 1.65 -8.56 10.66
N ASN A 85 1.75 -8.74 9.34
CA ASN A 85 2.07 -7.68 8.39
C ASN A 85 0.78 -7.10 7.80
N ASP A 86 0.39 -5.91 8.24
CA ASP A 86 -0.85 -5.25 7.82
C ASP A 86 -0.95 -5.04 6.31
N ARG A 87 0.17 -4.80 5.63
CA ARG A 87 0.19 -4.67 4.17
C ARG A 87 -0.17 -5.99 3.49
N LEU A 88 0.41 -7.11 3.91
CA LEU A 88 0.09 -8.42 3.33
C LEU A 88 -1.38 -8.79 3.56
N ILE A 89 -1.91 -8.41 4.73
CA ILE A 89 -3.30 -8.67 5.11
C ILE A 89 -4.26 -7.84 4.25
N SER A 90 -3.98 -6.55 4.08
CA SER A 90 -4.74 -5.66 3.19
C SER A 90 -4.73 -6.12 1.73
N LEU A 91 -3.55 -6.49 1.22
CA LEU A 91 -3.38 -7.01 -0.14
C LEU A 91 -4.15 -8.33 -0.34
N SER A 92 -4.07 -9.25 0.64
CA SER A 92 -4.80 -10.52 0.60
C SER A 92 -6.32 -10.32 0.64
N SER A 93 -6.80 -9.38 1.46
CA SER A 93 -8.22 -9.01 1.51
C SER A 93 -8.69 -8.45 0.17
N THR A 94 -7.89 -7.60 -0.48
CA THR A 94 -8.17 -7.09 -1.82
C THR A 94 -8.20 -8.21 -2.86
N GLY A 95 -7.24 -9.14 -2.81
CA GLY A 95 -7.21 -10.33 -3.68
C GLY A 95 -8.50 -11.14 -3.58
N LEU A 96 -8.98 -11.43 -2.37
CA LEU A 96 -10.24 -12.16 -2.14
C LEU A 96 -11.47 -11.43 -2.69
N ARG A 97 -11.58 -10.11 -2.47
CA ARG A 97 -12.69 -9.30 -3.01
C ARG A 97 -12.73 -9.31 -4.54
N ASN A 98 -11.57 -9.20 -5.18
CA ASN A 98 -11.47 -9.27 -6.65
C ASN A 98 -11.89 -10.64 -7.20
N LEU A 99 -11.79 -11.70 -6.39
CA LEU A 99 -12.26 -13.04 -6.72
C LEU A 99 -13.72 -13.30 -6.26
N GLY A 100 -14.47 -12.26 -5.93
CA GLY A 100 -15.89 -12.32 -5.57
C GLY A 100 -16.17 -12.84 -4.16
N GLU A 101 -15.16 -12.91 -3.29
CA GLU A 101 -15.35 -13.35 -1.90
C GLU A 101 -15.56 -12.14 -0.96
N SER A 102 -16.69 -12.17 -0.23
CA SER A 102 -16.90 -11.26 0.89
C SER A 102 -16.02 -11.73 2.04
N THR A 103 -14.98 -10.97 2.37
CA THR A 103 -13.93 -11.48 3.25
C THR A 103 -14.33 -11.59 4.70
N GLY A 104 -15.48 -11.07 5.14
CA GLY A 104 -15.97 -11.14 6.53
C GLY A 104 -15.05 -10.49 7.58
N THR A 105 -13.79 -10.24 7.23
CA THR A 105 -12.81 -9.47 7.96
C THR A 105 -13.20 -8.03 7.84
N ASN A 106 -13.96 -7.60 8.83
CA ASN A 106 -13.95 -6.22 9.29
C ASN A 106 -12.56 -5.96 9.91
N LYS A 107 -11.50 -6.00 9.07
CA LYS A 107 -10.14 -5.54 9.38
C LYS A 107 -9.83 -4.23 8.63
N TYR A 108 -10.87 -3.53 8.18
CA TYR A 108 -10.94 -2.09 8.46
C TYR A 108 -11.30 -2.01 9.94
N PRO A 109 -10.60 -1.22 10.79
CA PRO A 109 -11.11 -0.97 12.13
C PRO A 109 -12.56 -0.53 11.96
N LYS A 110 -13.48 -1.37 12.48
CA LYS A 110 -14.93 -1.20 12.56
C LYS A 110 -15.29 0.22 12.18
N GLU A 111 -15.70 0.49 10.92
CA GLU A 111 -15.79 1.86 10.37
C GLU A 111 -16.25 2.79 11.47
N VAL A 112 -15.29 3.53 12.04
CA VAL A 112 -15.63 4.32 13.21
C VAL A 112 -16.43 5.49 12.68
N ASN A 113 -17.49 5.86 13.37
CA ASN A 113 -18.20 7.09 13.01
C ASN A 113 -17.48 8.31 13.57
N LYS A 114 -16.44 8.12 14.40
CA LYS A 114 -15.70 9.20 15.03
C LYS A 114 -14.23 8.82 15.23
N ALA A 115 -13.33 9.72 14.88
CA ALA A 115 -11.92 9.62 15.21
C ALA A 115 -11.44 10.87 15.93
N ILE A 116 -10.53 10.67 16.89
CA ILE A 116 -9.79 11.73 17.56
C ILE A 116 -8.35 11.62 17.08
N LEU A 117 -7.88 12.66 16.40
CA LEU A 117 -6.56 12.73 15.78
C LEU A 117 -5.67 13.59 16.67
N ASN A 118 -4.55 13.03 17.12
CA ASN A 118 -3.47 13.82 17.68
C ASN A 118 -2.69 14.42 16.50
N VAL A 119 -2.65 15.74 16.41
CA VAL A 119 -2.09 16.46 15.27
C VAL A 119 -0.86 17.25 15.66
N ASN A 120 0.01 17.52 14.70
CA ASN A 120 1.13 18.44 14.87
C ASN A 120 0.79 19.80 14.26
N MET A 121 1.39 20.87 14.78
CA MET A 121 1.31 22.20 14.19
C MET A 121 2.64 22.53 13.52
N ALA A 122 2.59 23.00 12.27
CA ALA A 122 3.78 23.47 11.55
C ALA A 122 3.41 24.68 10.69
N GLY A 123 4.10 25.81 10.86
CA GLY A 123 3.85 27.02 10.06
C GLY A 123 2.41 27.56 10.13
N GLY A 124 1.70 27.31 11.24
CA GLY A 124 0.28 27.67 11.40
C GLY A 124 -0.71 26.65 10.83
N SER A 125 -0.22 25.62 10.14
CA SER A 125 -1.02 24.53 9.58
C SER A 125 -1.12 23.34 10.52
N ILE A 126 -2.24 22.63 10.46
CA ILE A 126 -2.47 21.38 11.17
C ILE A 126 -2.00 20.22 10.29
N ILE A 127 -1.11 19.39 10.81
CA ILE A 127 -0.61 18.19 10.14
C ILE A 127 -1.30 16.95 10.70
N VAL A 128 -1.98 16.24 9.81
CA VAL A 128 -2.58 14.93 10.08
C VAL A 128 -1.59 13.85 9.65
N ASN A 129 -1.16 13.04 10.61
CA ASN A 129 -0.29 11.89 10.35
C ASN A 129 -1.11 10.64 9.99
N ASP A 130 -0.40 9.63 9.52
CA ASP A 130 -0.92 8.27 9.32
C ASP A 130 -2.16 8.18 8.40
N VAL A 131 -2.28 9.11 7.44
CA VAL A 131 -3.30 9.06 6.40
C VAL A 131 -2.93 7.96 5.42
N LEU A 132 -3.79 6.94 5.29
CA LEU A 132 -3.56 5.80 4.41
C LEU A 132 -4.32 5.99 3.10
N LEU A 133 -3.59 6.07 2.00
CA LEU A 133 -4.12 6.19 0.65
C LEU A 133 -4.16 4.82 -0.02
N ASN A 134 -5.31 4.49 -0.63
CA ASN A 134 -5.54 3.26 -1.39
C ASN A 134 -5.07 2.00 -0.65
N ASP A 135 -5.27 1.96 0.66
CA ASP A 135 -4.88 0.86 1.57
C ASP A 135 -3.39 0.46 1.51
N THR A 136 -2.53 1.26 0.89
CA THR A 136 -1.17 0.86 0.49
C THR A 136 -0.10 1.87 0.85
N TYR A 137 -0.44 3.16 0.90
CA TYR A 137 0.55 4.21 1.13
C TYR A 137 0.15 5.13 2.28
N LYS A 138 0.85 4.99 3.40
CA LYS A 138 0.68 5.81 4.60
C LYS A 138 1.56 7.05 4.51
N THR A 139 0.97 8.21 4.75
CA THR A 139 1.62 9.52 4.58
C THR A 139 0.97 10.59 5.46
N LYS A 140 1.40 11.84 5.32
CA LYS A 140 0.94 12.98 6.09
C LYS A 140 0.23 13.98 5.17
N PHE A 141 -0.75 14.68 5.73
CA PHE A 141 -1.46 15.74 5.02
C PHE A 141 -1.59 16.98 5.90
N VAL A 142 -1.72 18.14 5.25
CA VAL A 142 -2.24 19.34 5.91
C VAL A 142 -3.77 19.26 5.94
N LEU A 143 -4.39 19.52 7.08
CA LEU A 143 -5.83 19.75 7.15
C LEU A 143 -6.13 21.16 6.63
N ASP A 144 -6.87 21.28 5.52
CA ASP A 144 -7.14 22.56 4.87
C ASP A 144 -8.62 22.72 4.53
N THR A 145 -9.36 23.43 5.39
CA THR A 145 -10.78 23.74 5.17
C THR A 145 -11.00 24.81 4.09
N GLY A 146 -9.95 25.50 3.64
CA GLY A 146 -10.01 26.50 2.57
C GLY A 146 -9.86 25.90 1.17
N ALA A 147 -9.36 24.67 1.06
CA ALA A 147 -9.22 23.96 -0.20
C ALA A 147 -10.53 23.26 -0.60
N SER A 148 -11.10 23.59 -1.76
CA SER A 148 -12.31 22.92 -2.27
C SER A 148 -12.10 21.42 -2.53
N TYR A 149 -10.88 21.04 -2.95
CA TYR A 149 -10.51 19.67 -3.23
C TYR A 149 -9.32 19.25 -2.37
N THR A 150 -9.33 17.99 -1.94
CA THR A 150 -8.13 17.28 -1.52
C THR A 150 -7.08 17.39 -2.62
N THR A 151 -5.82 17.63 -2.25
CA THR A 151 -4.72 17.81 -3.21
C THR A 151 -3.64 16.77 -2.94
N ILE A 152 -3.06 16.21 -4.00
CA ILE A 152 -1.88 15.34 -3.93
C ILE A 152 -0.81 15.78 -4.93
N SER A 153 0.46 15.56 -4.60
CA SER A 153 1.57 15.82 -5.52
C SER A 153 1.57 14.85 -6.71
N ARG A 154 2.28 15.22 -7.78
CA ARG A 154 2.45 14.33 -8.95
C ARG A 154 3.16 13.03 -8.58
N ASN A 155 4.12 13.11 -7.65
CA ASN A 155 4.83 11.93 -7.14
C ASN A 155 3.88 10.96 -6.42
N ILE A 156 2.98 11.48 -5.60
CA ILE A 156 1.97 10.66 -4.91
C ILE A 156 1.01 10.05 -5.93
N ALA A 157 0.53 10.81 -6.92
CA ALA A 157 -0.32 10.27 -7.97
C ALA A 157 0.36 9.11 -8.72
N ALA A 158 1.64 9.27 -9.10
CA ALA A 158 2.42 8.22 -9.74
C ALA A 158 2.59 6.98 -8.84
N ARG A 159 2.90 7.18 -7.54
CA ARG A 159 3.04 6.10 -6.56
C ARG A 159 1.74 5.32 -6.36
N LEU A 160 0.59 5.98 -6.49
CA LEU A 160 -0.73 5.37 -6.42
C LEU A 160 -1.20 4.78 -7.76
N ASN A 161 -0.39 4.84 -8.82
CA ASN A 161 -0.75 4.47 -10.20
C ASN A 161 -2.00 5.22 -10.72
N ILE A 162 -2.20 6.46 -10.28
CA ILE A 162 -3.29 7.32 -10.73
C ILE A 162 -2.78 8.12 -11.94
N SER A 163 -3.31 7.80 -13.12
CA SER A 163 -2.98 8.53 -14.35
C SER A 163 -3.68 9.89 -14.38
N THR A 164 -2.94 10.92 -14.76
CA THR A 164 -3.48 12.24 -15.11
C THR A 164 -3.66 12.40 -16.62
N GLN A 165 -3.26 11.40 -17.42
CA GLN A 165 -3.40 11.46 -18.88
C GLN A 165 -4.89 11.44 -19.22
N ASN A 166 -5.38 12.50 -19.87
CA ASN A 166 -6.79 12.73 -20.21
C ASN A 166 -7.71 13.02 -19.02
N ALA A 167 -7.17 13.33 -17.84
CA ALA A 167 -7.99 13.79 -16.72
C ALA A 167 -8.66 15.13 -17.05
N LYS A 168 -9.93 15.28 -16.62
CA LYS A 168 -10.60 16.58 -16.64
C LYS A 168 -9.75 17.59 -15.87
N THR A 169 -9.55 18.77 -16.42
CA THR A 169 -8.86 19.86 -15.71
C THR A 169 -9.87 20.77 -15.02
N MET A 170 -9.52 21.24 -13.84
CA MET A 170 -10.30 22.20 -13.06
C MET A 170 -9.49 23.47 -12.86
N LYS A 171 -10.17 24.62 -12.98
CA LYS A 171 -9.59 25.93 -12.63
C LYS A 171 -9.69 26.12 -11.12
N ILE A 172 -8.55 26.10 -10.44
CA ILE A 172 -8.44 26.19 -8.98
C ILE A 172 -7.84 27.54 -8.60
N MET A 173 -8.41 28.19 -7.59
CA MET A 173 -7.81 29.39 -6.99
C MET A 173 -6.74 28.99 -5.98
N THR A 174 -5.56 29.60 -6.10
CA THR A 174 -4.45 29.48 -5.16
C THR A 174 -4.10 30.85 -4.59
N GLY A 175 -3.22 30.90 -3.59
CA GLY A 175 -2.70 32.16 -3.05
C GLY A 175 -1.98 33.04 -4.09
N SER A 176 -1.57 32.48 -5.22
CA SER A 176 -0.89 33.19 -6.32
C SER A 176 -1.79 33.45 -7.54
N GLY A 177 -3.10 33.16 -7.43
CA GLY A 177 -4.07 33.29 -8.51
C GLY A 177 -4.61 31.95 -9.01
N TYR A 178 -5.18 31.93 -10.21
CA TYR A 178 -5.84 30.76 -10.77
C TYR A 178 -4.88 29.86 -11.55
N ILE A 179 -4.98 28.55 -11.35
CA ILE A 179 -4.26 27.55 -12.13
C ILE A 179 -5.19 26.42 -12.59
N ASN A 180 -4.91 25.84 -13.75
CA ASN A 180 -5.62 24.65 -14.23
C ASN A 180 -4.87 23.39 -13.77
N ALA A 181 -5.58 22.46 -13.15
CA ALA A 181 -4.96 21.23 -12.64
C ALA A 181 -5.84 19.99 -12.90
N PRO A 182 -5.23 18.81 -13.12
CA PRO A 182 -5.95 17.55 -13.29
C PRO A 182 -6.81 17.21 -12.06
N LEU A 183 -8.07 16.87 -12.31
CA LEU A 183 -8.99 16.28 -11.34
C LEU A 183 -8.99 14.77 -11.51
N VAL A 184 -8.65 14.07 -10.44
CA VAL A 184 -8.60 12.61 -10.36
C VAL A 184 -9.47 12.10 -9.20
N ARG A 185 -9.60 10.79 -9.10
CA ARG A 185 -10.26 10.12 -7.96
C ARG A 185 -9.23 9.28 -7.23
N ILE A 186 -9.11 9.47 -5.93
CA ILE A 186 -8.38 8.59 -5.02
C ILE A 186 -9.37 7.51 -4.57
N PRO A 187 -9.13 6.22 -4.91
CA PRO A 187 -10.00 5.11 -4.53
C PRO A 187 -10.39 5.09 -3.04
N SER A 188 -9.43 5.32 -2.15
CA SER A 188 -9.71 5.45 -0.72
C SER A 188 -8.72 6.32 0.03
N ILE A 189 -9.25 6.99 1.05
CA ILE A 189 -8.48 7.68 2.09
C ILE A 189 -8.98 7.17 3.44
N GLU A 190 -8.07 6.68 4.26
CA GLU A 190 -8.33 6.30 5.64
C GLU A 190 -7.57 7.21 6.61
N VAL A 191 -8.26 7.68 7.65
CA VAL A 191 -7.65 8.42 8.76
C VAL A 191 -8.15 7.83 10.08
N ASN A 192 -7.28 7.14 10.82
CA ASN A 192 -7.59 6.55 12.13
C ASN A 192 -8.91 5.73 12.10
N GLY A 193 -9.07 4.89 11.09
CA GLY A 193 -10.25 4.06 10.86
C GLY A 193 -11.48 4.73 10.24
N LEU A 194 -11.45 6.04 10.01
CA LEU A 194 -12.45 6.70 9.17
C LEU A 194 -12.10 6.47 7.71
N TYR A 195 -12.96 5.76 7.00
CA TYR A 195 -12.75 5.42 5.59
C TYR A 195 -13.65 6.25 4.68
N VAL A 196 -13.06 6.89 3.67
CA VAL A 196 -13.78 7.59 2.60
C VAL A 196 -13.35 7.03 1.25
N LYS A 197 -14.33 6.61 0.45
CA LYS A 197 -14.12 6.06 -0.89
C LYS A 197 -14.30 7.14 -1.95
N ASN A 198 -13.61 6.97 -3.07
CA ASN A 198 -13.85 7.72 -4.30
C ASN A 198 -13.71 9.25 -4.11
N VAL A 199 -12.65 9.67 -3.44
CA VAL A 199 -12.39 11.07 -3.10
C VAL A 199 -11.87 11.81 -4.32
N GLU A 200 -12.53 12.90 -4.70
CA GLU A 200 -12.03 13.79 -5.75
C GLU A 200 -10.78 14.54 -5.28
N ALA A 201 -9.73 14.52 -6.09
CA ALA A 201 -8.48 15.17 -5.75
C ALA A 201 -7.88 15.92 -6.94
N ILE A 202 -7.20 17.02 -6.63
CA ILE A 202 -6.39 17.78 -7.58
C ILE A 202 -4.96 17.29 -7.53
N VAL A 203 -4.35 17.07 -8.70
CA VAL A 203 -2.93 16.70 -8.80
C VAL A 203 -2.09 17.93 -9.09
N MET A 204 -1.31 18.39 -8.12
CA MET A 204 -0.35 19.49 -8.29
C MET A 204 0.75 19.48 -7.24
N ASP A 205 1.90 20.03 -7.60
CA ASP A 205 3.00 20.20 -6.66
C ASP A 205 2.88 21.58 -5.98
N LEU A 206 2.44 21.57 -4.73
CA LEU A 206 2.42 22.70 -3.81
C LEU A 206 3.82 23.01 -3.24
N PRO A 207 4.09 24.26 -2.79
CA PRO A 207 5.36 24.64 -2.16
C PRO A 207 5.75 23.77 -0.96
N VAL A 208 4.75 23.24 -0.23
CA VAL A 208 4.96 22.31 0.88
C VAL A 208 5.65 21.00 0.46
N HIS A 209 5.67 20.67 -0.83
CA HIS A 209 6.40 19.52 -1.39
C HIS A 209 7.81 19.86 -1.87
N THR A 210 8.11 21.13 -2.11
CA THR A 210 9.34 21.56 -2.80
C THR A 210 10.31 22.33 -1.89
N SER A 211 9.91 22.64 -0.66
CA SER A 211 10.68 23.48 0.28
C SER A 211 11.93 22.81 0.88
N GLY A 212 12.32 21.61 0.43
CA GLY A 212 13.53 20.90 0.90
C GLY A 212 13.47 20.37 2.35
N THR A 213 12.49 20.80 3.14
CA THR A 213 12.12 20.14 4.39
C THR A 213 11.34 18.88 4.01
N ASP A 214 11.98 17.72 4.04
CA ASP A 214 11.34 16.43 3.74
C ASP A 214 10.34 16.06 4.86
N MET A 215 9.23 16.79 4.93
CA MET A 215 8.16 16.55 5.90
C MET A 215 7.31 15.35 5.50
N GLY A 216 7.54 14.78 4.31
CA GLY A 216 6.79 13.64 3.78
C GLY A 216 5.30 13.95 3.56
N LEU A 217 4.95 15.22 3.31
CA LEU A 217 3.57 15.65 3.09
C LEU A 217 3.11 15.27 1.68
N ALA A 218 1.99 14.55 1.58
CA ALA A 218 1.38 14.16 0.33
C ALA A 218 0.52 15.26 -0.29
N GLY A 219 -0.06 16.14 0.53
CA GLY A 219 -0.79 17.33 0.08
C GLY A 219 -1.76 17.86 1.13
N LEU A 220 -2.95 18.25 0.68
CA LEU A 220 -3.99 18.88 1.51
C LEU A 220 -5.21 17.94 1.61
N LEU A 221 -5.74 17.73 2.82
CA LEU A 221 -7.08 17.19 3.03
C LEU A 221 -8.06 18.36 2.92
N GLY A 222 -8.72 18.46 1.77
CA GLY A 222 -9.66 19.52 1.43
C GLY A 222 -11.12 19.09 1.58
N LEU A 223 -12.05 19.98 1.19
CA LEU A 223 -13.49 19.78 1.37
C LEU A 223 -14.03 18.53 0.68
N SER A 224 -13.51 18.12 -0.48
CA SER A 224 -13.91 16.85 -1.13
C SER A 224 -13.74 15.60 -0.26
N PHE A 225 -12.90 15.67 0.78
CA PHE A 225 -12.79 14.66 1.84
C PHE A 225 -13.52 15.12 3.12
N LEU A 226 -13.28 16.36 3.56
CA LEU A 226 -13.74 16.86 4.85
C LEU A 226 -15.25 17.03 4.95
N GLU A 227 -15.95 17.25 3.84
CA GLU A 227 -17.42 17.38 3.81
C GLU A 227 -18.16 16.11 4.23
N LYS A 228 -17.45 14.98 4.34
CA LYS A 228 -18.01 13.72 4.87
C LYS A 228 -18.07 13.70 6.39
N PHE A 229 -17.52 14.72 7.04
CA PHE A 229 -17.39 14.78 8.49
C PHE A 229 -17.82 16.14 9.04
N LYS A 230 -18.34 16.10 10.27
CA LYS A 230 -18.27 17.22 11.18
C LYS A 230 -16.84 17.32 11.72
N VAL A 231 -16.18 18.44 11.43
CA VAL A 231 -14.79 18.70 11.84
C VAL A 231 -14.78 19.61 13.07
N THR A 232 -14.13 19.17 14.15
CA THR A 232 -13.88 20.00 15.34
C THR A 232 -12.38 20.11 15.58
N VAL A 233 -11.87 21.34 15.73
CA VAL A 233 -10.45 21.60 15.97
C VAL A 233 -10.27 22.11 17.41
N ASP A 234 -9.61 21.30 18.23
CA ASP A 234 -9.19 21.65 19.58
C ASP A 234 -7.69 21.98 19.57
N ARG A 235 -7.39 23.27 19.36
CA ARG A 235 -6.01 23.77 19.29
C ARG A 235 -5.28 23.70 20.63
N ALA A 236 -6.00 23.81 21.75
CA ALA A 236 -5.39 23.79 23.08
C ALA A 236 -4.81 22.41 23.40
N ASN A 237 -5.47 21.35 22.94
CA ASN A 237 -5.05 19.97 23.16
C ASN A 237 -4.40 19.30 21.94
N TYR A 238 -4.10 20.07 20.88
CA TYR A 238 -3.54 19.55 19.62
C TYR A 238 -4.34 18.38 19.04
N LYS A 239 -5.67 18.54 19.01
CA LYS A 239 -6.60 17.50 18.56
C LYS A 239 -7.49 18.00 17.42
N VAL A 240 -7.74 17.09 16.48
CA VAL A 240 -8.82 17.23 15.51
C VAL A 240 -9.78 16.06 15.70
N ILE A 241 -11.05 16.36 15.78
CA ILE A 241 -12.10 15.35 15.87
C ILE A 241 -12.85 15.36 14.54
N LEU A 242 -12.95 14.19 13.94
CA LEU A 242 -13.73 13.94 12.73
C LEU A 242 -14.87 13.01 13.09
N GLU A 243 -16.11 13.38 12.77
CA GLU A 243 -17.31 12.57 13.01
C GLU A 243 -18.10 12.46 11.71
N LYS A 244 -18.40 11.25 11.24
CA LYS A 244 -19.14 11.03 9.97
C LYS A 244 -20.51 11.71 10.02
N ASN A 245 -20.88 12.35 8.92
CA ASN A 245 -22.22 12.92 8.73
C ASN A 245 -23.29 11.84 8.53
#